data_AF-A0A1I7J042-F1
#
_entry.id   AF-A0A1I7J042-F1
#
_cell.length_a   1.000
_cell.length_b   1.000
_cell.length_c   1.000
_cell.angle_alpha   90.00
_cell.angle_beta   90.00
_cell.angle_gamma   90.00
#
_symmetry.space_group_name_H-M   'P 1'
#
loop_
_entity.id
_entity.type
_entity.pdbx_description
1 polymer ?
#
loop_
_entity_poly.entity_id
_entity_poly.type
_entity_poly.pdbx_seq_one_letter_code
_entity_poly.pdbx_strand_id
1 'polypeptide(L)'
;MKKTTLTFLLLLLTGFCTFAQTLEQNANWPNANWSLTGSYNSSSLALEANPLVTSTFSYDDNDAGYSYSSTIAAESPVIDLTAAYNAEETWIKVETEYIYNHSYNDYIQLQYWDADSSSWVDWGDPLNTDTYYYAYNNYCSYNKTDFVSDHLNISEFTSTQLTGFKYRIYFTDGGNYTYGFCFNAPTIYSQTPPPCPSVSDLNATNATDTTVDISWTENGSATYWNIDYGPAGFTQGTGTSVVATSNPHTLNNLESNTDYEFYVQSNCILYLG
;
A
#
# COMPACT_ATOMS: atom_id res chain seq x y z
N MET A 1 -30.31 -44.53 -20.29
CA MET A 1 -30.87 -44.54 -21.67
C MET A 1 -30.36 -43.30 -22.37
N LYS A 2 -29.80 -43.42 -23.59
CA LYS A 2 -29.29 -42.27 -24.36
C LYS A 2 -30.42 -41.54 -25.08
N LYS A 3 -30.36 -40.21 -25.08
CA LYS A 3 -30.87 -39.32 -26.13
C LYS A 3 -29.82 -38.22 -26.34
N THR A 4 -29.44 -38.00 -27.59
CA THR A 4 -28.29 -37.19 -28.02
C THR A 4 -28.68 -35.73 -28.24
N THR A 5 -27.88 -34.76 -27.78
CA THR A 5 -27.81 -33.41 -28.36
C THR A 5 -26.43 -32.75 -28.16
N LEU A 6 -25.93 -32.16 -29.26
CA LEU A 6 -24.76 -31.29 -29.52
C LEU A 6 -23.56 -31.30 -28.56
N THR A 7 -22.44 -31.82 -29.07
CA THR A 7 -21.10 -31.46 -28.60
C THR A 7 -20.78 -30.04 -29.09
N PHE A 8 -20.94 -29.04 -28.22
CA PHE A 8 -20.14 -27.82 -28.34
C PHE A 8 -18.75 -28.19 -27.81
N LEU A 9 -17.74 -28.17 -28.67
CA LEU A 9 -16.36 -28.20 -28.22
C LEU A 9 -16.15 -26.86 -27.48
N LEU A 10 -16.40 -26.86 -26.17
CA LEU A 10 -15.95 -25.78 -25.30
C LEU A 10 -14.42 -25.86 -25.36
N LEU A 11 -13.81 -25.07 -26.24
CA LEU A 11 -12.45 -24.64 -25.99
C LEU A 11 -12.52 -23.97 -24.62
N LEU A 12 -12.04 -24.66 -23.57
CA LEU A 12 -11.44 -23.97 -22.45
C LEU A 12 -10.25 -23.22 -23.05
N LEU A 13 -10.51 -22.02 -23.58
CA LEU A 13 -9.56 -20.95 -23.37
C LEU A 13 -9.51 -20.81 -21.85
N THR A 14 -8.52 -21.45 -21.23
CA THR A 14 -7.92 -20.86 -20.04
C THR A 14 -7.38 -19.52 -20.52
N GLY A 15 -8.25 -18.52 -20.55
CA GLY A 15 -7.83 -17.14 -20.58
C GLY A 15 -7.03 -16.99 -19.32
N PHE A 16 -5.71 -17.04 -19.44
CA PHE A 16 -4.86 -16.39 -18.47
C PHE A 16 -5.27 -14.92 -18.53
N CYS A 17 -6.23 -14.51 -17.71
CA CYS A 17 -6.32 -13.12 -17.30
C CYS A 17 -5.07 -12.90 -16.45
N THR A 18 -3.97 -12.55 -17.12
CA THR A 18 -2.91 -11.82 -16.44
C THR A 18 -3.56 -10.49 -16.08
N PHE A 19 -3.93 -10.31 -14.82
CA PHE A 19 -4.14 -8.97 -14.29
C PHE A 19 -2.78 -8.29 -14.42
N ALA A 20 -2.60 -7.53 -15.50
CA ALA A 20 -1.46 -6.64 -15.60
C ALA A 20 -1.68 -5.59 -14.52
N GLN A 21 -0.67 -5.41 -13.68
CA GLN A 21 -0.62 -4.33 -12.70
C GLN A 21 -1.02 -3.00 -13.35
N THR A 22 -1.96 -2.30 -12.73
CA THR A 22 -2.61 -1.14 -13.33
C THR A 22 -1.72 0.10 -13.27
N LEU A 23 -1.01 0.31 -12.15
CA LEU A 23 0.03 1.32 -11.99
C LEU A 23 1.39 0.65 -11.86
N GLU A 24 2.24 0.89 -12.84
CA GLU A 24 3.68 0.63 -12.81
C GLU A 24 4.35 1.83 -13.46
N GLN A 25 4.75 2.81 -12.64
CA GLN A 25 5.26 4.09 -13.14
C GLN A 25 6.64 4.38 -12.59
N ASN A 26 7.67 4.25 -13.43
CA ASN A 26 9.01 4.71 -13.09
C ASN A 26 9.03 6.24 -13.04
N ALA A 27 9.79 6.81 -12.10
CA ALA A 27 10.01 8.24 -11.97
C ALA A 27 10.62 8.87 -13.22
N ASN A 28 11.30 8.05 -14.03
CA ASN A 28 11.96 8.39 -15.29
C ASN A 28 12.96 9.54 -15.12
N TRP A 29 13.71 9.56 -14.02
CA TRP A 29 14.77 10.56 -13.85
C TRP A 29 15.86 10.39 -14.92
N PRO A 30 16.36 11.48 -15.53
CA PRO A 30 16.01 12.87 -15.27
C PRO A 30 14.62 13.27 -15.75
N ASN A 31 13.85 13.95 -14.89
CA ASN A 31 12.48 14.34 -15.20
C ASN A 31 12.14 15.74 -14.66
N ALA A 32 12.00 16.71 -15.57
CA ALA A 32 11.71 18.11 -15.23
C ALA A 32 10.28 18.35 -14.68
N ASN A 33 9.40 17.36 -14.70
CA ASN A 33 8.08 17.44 -14.05
C ASN A 33 8.13 17.16 -12.54
N TRP A 34 9.25 16.61 -12.05
CA TRP A 34 9.53 16.54 -10.62
C TRP A 34 9.93 17.90 -10.09
N SER A 35 9.77 18.08 -8.78
CA SER A 35 10.20 19.29 -8.08
C SER A 35 11.24 18.94 -7.02
N LEU A 36 12.16 19.86 -6.77
CA LEU A 36 13.14 19.77 -5.69
C LEU A 36 12.84 20.87 -4.68
N THR A 37 12.41 20.52 -3.48
CA THR A 37 11.93 21.45 -2.45
C THR A 37 12.77 21.34 -1.17
N GLY A 38 12.52 22.25 -0.21
CA GLY A 38 13.23 22.31 1.06
C GLY A 38 14.19 23.49 1.18
N SER A 39 14.98 23.50 2.25
CA SER A 39 16.05 24.46 2.51
C SER A 39 17.38 23.72 2.57
N TYR A 40 18.19 23.83 1.52
CA TYR A 40 19.44 23.06 1.37
C TYR A 40 20.51 23.87 0.62
N ASN A 41 21.76 23.43 0.69
CA ASN A 41 22.85 24.03 -0.08
C ASN A 41 22.81 23.50 -1.53
N SER A 42 22.59 24.39 -2.49
CA SER A 42 22.47 24.04 -3.92
C SER A 42 23.80 24.00 -4.68
N SER A 43 24.93 24.14 -3.99
CA SER A 43 26.24 23.95 -4.61
C SER A 43 26.35 22.52 -5.16
N SER A 44 27.10 22.34 -6.24
CA SER A 44 27.29 21.03 -6.87
C SER A 44 28.12 20.04 -6.05
N LEU A 45 28.70 20.49 -4.93
CA LEU A 45 29.37 19.61 -3.97
C LEU A 45 28.34 19.03 -3.00
N ALA A 46 27.38 19.83 -2.54
CA ALA A 46 26.30 19.36 -1.67
C ALA A 46 25.17 18.68 -2.45
N LEU A 47 24.61 19.32 -3.48
CA LEU A 47 23.64 18.69 -4.39
C LEU A 47 24.38 17.95 -5.51
N GLU A 48 24.90 16.77 -5.19
CA GLU A 48 25.70 15.95 -6.11
C GLU A 48 24.87 15.44 -7.32
N ALA A 49 23.56 15.20 -7.14
CA ALA A 49 22.68 14.79 -8.23
C ALA A 49 21.26 15.34 -8.06
N ASN A 50 20.77 16.00 -9.11
CA ASN A 50 19.44 16.59 -9.17
C ASN A 50 18.52 15.75 -10.08
N PRO A 51 17.42 15.17 -9.58
CA PRO A 51 16.55 14.28 -10.37
C PRO A 51 15.82 14.98 -11.53
N LEU A 52 15.84 16.31 -11.60
CA LEU A 52 15.28 17.06 -12.72
C LEU A 52 16.18 17.00 -13.96
N VAL A 53 17.49 16.76 -13.77
CA VAL A 53 18.50 16.84 -14.83
C VAL A 53 19.54 15.71 -14.82
N THR A 54 19.54 14.86 -13.79
CA THR A 54 20.33 13.62 -13.69
C THR A 54 19.41 12.43 -13.40
N SER A 55 19.89 11.20 -13.61
CA SER A 55 19.10 9.96 -13.41
C SER A 55 18.99 9.50 -11.96
N THR A 56 19.52 10.29 -11.02
CA THR A 56 19.64 9.98 -9.60
C THR A 56 19.32 11.20 -8.76
N PHE A 57 19.07 10.99 -7.48
CA PHE A 57 18.91 12.06 -6.49
C PHE A 57 19.92 11.86 -5.36
N SER A 58 20.82 12.82 -5.18
CA SER A 58 21.94 12.71 -4.24
C SER A 58 22.21 14.03 -3.55
N TYR A 59 22.38 13.97 -2.23
CA TYR A 59 22.75 15.10 -1.41
C TYR A 59 23.85 14.68 -0.44
N ASP A 60 24.91 15.45 -0.36
CA ASP A 60 25.99 15.30 0.60
C ASP A 60 25.96 16.48 1.59
N ASP A 61 25.43 16.25 2.79
CA ASP A 61 25.37 17.28 3.82
C ASP A 61 26.77 17.66 4.33
N ASN A 62 27.73 16.74 4.22
CA ASN A 62 29.09 16.99 4.67
C ASN A 62 29.76 18.15 3.89
N ASP A 63 29.38 18.29 2.62
CA ASP A 63 29.84 19.30 1.68
C ASP A 63 28.91 20.52 1.65
N ALA A 64 27.73 20.42 2.28
CA ALA A 64 26.84 21.56 2.53
C ALA A 64 27.42 22.54 3.56
N GLY A 65 28.17 22.02 4.53
CA GLY A 65 28.90 22.77 5.55
C GLY A 65 28.18 22.91 6.90
N TYR A 66 28.95 23.05 7.98
CA TYR A 66 28.52 22.91 9.38
C TYR A 66 27.40 23.81 9.93
N SER A 67 26.95 24.84 9.19
CA SER A 67 25.96 25.82 9.68
C SER A 67 24.61 25.75 8.98
N TYR A 68 24.42 24.78 8.08
CA TYR A 68 23.20 24.66 7.31
C TYR A 68 22.37 23.53 7.90
N SER A 69 21.16 23.85 8.37
CA SER A 69 20.16 22.80 8.49
C SER A 69 19.63 22.50 7.11
N SER A 70 19.78 21.25 6.70
CA SER A 70 19.40 20.76 5.39
C SER A 70 18.07 20.02 5.45
N THR A 71 17.09 20.52 4.71
CA THR A 71 15.90 19.78 4.32
C THR A 71 15.83 19.76 2.80
N ILE A 72 15.72 18.59 2.20
CA ILE A 72 15.62 18.47 0.74
C ILE A 72 14.67 17.35 0.38
N ALA A 73 13.81 17.59 -0.61
CA ALA A 73 12.91 16.56 -1.09
C ALA A 73 12.73 16.55 -2.60
N ALA A 74 12.80 15.36 -3.18
CA ALA A 74 12.39 15.11 -4.56
C ALA A 74 10.90 14.76 -4.58
N GLU A 75 10.07 15.66 -5.10
CA GLU A 75 8.60 15.54 -5.12
C GLU A 75 8.11 15.13 -6.51
N SER A 76 7.27 14.09 -6.56
CA SER A 76 6.70 13.60 -7.81
C SER A 76 5.73 14.62 -8.43
N PRO A 77 5.50 14.56 -9.75
CA PRO A 77 4.28 15.14 -10.31
C PRO A 77 3.04 14.46 -9.71
N VAL A 78 1.85 15.03 -9.98
CA VAL A 78 0.58 14.39 -9.61
C VAL A 78 0.45 13.06 -10.34
N ILE A 79 0.07 12.02 -9.60
CA ILE A 79 -0.18 10.66 -10.09
C ILE A 79 -1.65 10.34 -9.81
N ASP A 80 -2.41 10.04 -10.86
CA ASP A 80 -3.82 9.68 -10.74
C ASP A 80 -3.96 8.19 -10.41
N LEU A 81 -4.42 7.89 -9.20
CA LEU A 81 -4.60 6.54 -8.69
C LEU A 81 -5.98 5.94 -9.03
N THR A 82 -6.85 6.67 -9.74
CA THR A 82 -8.24 6.27 -10.00
C THR A 82 -8.33 4.94 -10.76
N ALA A 83 -7.44 4.70 -11.73
CA ALA A 83 -7.43 3.46 -12.49
C ALA A 83 -7.10 2.25 -11.61
N ALA A 84 -6.06 2.37 -10.77
CA ALA A 84 -5.66 1.32 -9.82
C ALA A 84 -6.77 1.04 -8.81
N TYR A 85 -7.35 2.09 -8.23
CA TYR A 85 -8.47 1.97 -7.30
C TYR A 85 -9.66 1.21 -7.91
N ASN A 86 -10.07 1.56 -9.14
CA ASN A 86 -11.17 0.89 -9.84
C ASN A 86 -10.85 -0.55 -10.27
N ALA A 87 -9.57 -0.91 -10.34
CA ALA A 87 -9.09 -2.27 -10.58
C ALA A 87 -8.94 -3.09 -9.28
N GLU A 88 -9.37 -2.55 -8.14
CA GLU A 88 -9.21 -3.13 -6.80
C GLU A 88 -7.74 -3.28 -6.36
N GLU A 89 -6.81 -2.60 -7.05
CA GLU A 89 -5.40 -2.51 -6.67
C GLU A 89 -5.20 -1.40 -5.63
N THR A 90 -5.71 -1.63 -4.42
CA THR A 90 -5.76 -0.63 -3.34
C THR A 90 -4.49 -0.57 -2.49
N TRP A 91 -3.46 -1.36 -2.80
CA TRP A 91 -2.15 -1.25 -2.18
C TRP A 91 -1.17 -0.55 -3.10
N ILE A 92 -0.60 0.56 -2.65
CA ILE A 92 0.45 1.28 -3.37
C ILE A 92 1.79 1.02 -2.68
N LYS A 93 2.87 0.86 -3.44
CA LYS A 93 4.24 0.79 -2.91
C LYS A 93 5.23 1.50 -3.83
N VAL A 94 6.38 1.88 -3.27
CA VAL A 94 7.51 2.44 -4.01
C VAL A 94 8.72 1.53 -3.84
N GLU A 95 9.39 1.24 -4.95
CA GLU A 95 10.65 0.50 -4.95
C GLU A 95 11.75 1.35 -5.57
N THR A 96 12.96 1.24 -5.03
CA THR A 96 14.18 1.87 -5.57
C THR A 96 15.42 1.20 -4.99
N GLU A 97 16.59 1.70 -5.35
CA GLU A 97 17.86 1.37 -4.71
C GLU A 97 18.45 2.65 -4.12
N TYR A 98 19.03 2.53 -2.93
CA TYR A 98 19.64 3.67 -2.25
C TYR A 98 20.91 3.32 -1.48
N ILE A 99 21.73 4.33 -1.26
CA ILE A 99 22.82 4.33 -0.28
C ILE A 99 22.58 5.51 0.65
N TYR A 100 22.77 5.30 1.94
CA TYR A 100 22.60 6.32 2.95
C TYR A 100 23.52 6.03 4.13
N ASN A 101 24.26 7.05 4.54
CA ASN A 101 24.97 7.03 5.80
C ASN A 101 24.20 7.90 6.79
N HIS A 102 23.72 7.30 7.86
CA HIS A 102 22.99 7.97 8.92
C HIS A 102 23.96 8.50 9.99
N SER A 103 23.62 9.64 10.59
CA SER A 103 24.32 10.21 11.73
C SER A 103 23.39 11.02 12.62
N TYR A 104 23.44 10.74 13.92
CA TYR A 104 22.66 11.43 14.96
C TYR A 104 21.13 11.32 14.77
N ASN A 105 20.51 12.40 14.29
CA ASN A 105 19.05 12.59 14.21
C ASN A 105 18.60 12.86 12.77
N ASP A 106 19.48 12.65 11.79
CA ASP A 106 19.08 12.75 10.40
C ASP A 106 18.23 11.53 10.02
N TYR A 107 17.41 11.69 8.99
CA TYR A 107 16.65 10.58 8.45
C TYR A 107 16.17 10.91 7.04
N ILE A 108 15.86 9.84 6.29
CA ILE A 108 15.09 9.92 5.07
C ILE A 108 13.69 9.37 5.35
N GLN A 109 12.67 10.04 4.87
CA GLN A 109 11.27 9.64 5.00
C GLN A 109 10.63 9.62 3.62
N LEU A 110 10.00 8.49 3.26
CA LEU A 110 9.04 8.49 2.19
C LEU A 110 7.76 9.16 2.70
N GLN A 111 7.22 10.10 1.95
CA GLN A 111 5.99 10.80 2.31
C GLN A 111 5.03 10.82 1.12
N TYR A 112 3.73 10.87 1.38
CA TYR A 112 2.73 11.14 0.37
C TYR A 112 2.00 12.46 0.64
N TRP A 113 1.52 13.10 -0.42
CA TRP A 113 0.69 14.29 -0.30
C TRP A 113 -0.76 13.86 -0.07
N ASP A 114 -1.29 14.21 1.09
CA ASP A 114 -2.72 14.20 1.37
C ASP A 114 -3.32 15.49 0.78
N ALA A 115 -3.95 15.35 -0.38
CA ALA A 115 -4.64 16.41 -1.10
C ALA A 115 -5.92 16.87 -0.39
N ASP A 116 -6.56 16.02 0.43
CA ASP A 116 -7.74 16.41 1.21
C ASP A 116 -7.37 17.37 2.33
N SER A 117 -6.27 17.09 3.05
CA SER A 117 -5.75 17.97 4.11
C SER A 117 -4.72 19.00 3.62
N SER A 118 -4.28 18.90 2.37
CA SER A 118 -3.19 19.70 1.78
C SER A 118 -1.91 19.65 2.63
N SER A 119 -1.48 18.45 3.00
CA SER A 119 -0.30 18.24 3.83
C SER A 119 0.50 17.00 3.41
N TRP A 120 1.79 16.99 3.74
CA TRP A 120 2.62 15.80 3.58
C TRP A 120 2.45 14.88 4.80
N VAL A 121 2.24 13.60 4.54
CA VAL A 121 2.05 12.55 5.55
C VAL A 121 3.17 11.53 5.41
N ASP A 122 3.72 11.11 6.55
CA ASP A 122 4.75 10.07 6.60
C ASP A 122 4.20 8.74 6.09
N TRP A 123 4.92 8.13 5.15
CA TRP A 123 4.61 6.86 4.55
C TRP A 123 5.61 5.82 5.06
N GLY A 124 5.18 5.04 6.05
CA GLY A 124 6.00 4.02 6.69
C GLY A 124 7.04 4.60 7.64
N ASP A 125 7.91 3.73 8.14
CA ASP A 125 8.97 4.12 9.06
C ASP A 125 10.10 4.94 8.37
N PRO A 126 10.75 5.86 9.09
CA PRO A 126 11.91 6.58 8.57
C PRO A 126 13.10 5.66 8.35
N LEU A 127 13.85 5.91 7.28
CA LEU A 127 15.19 5.37 7.08
C LEU A 127 16.18 6.16 7.95
N ASN A 128 16.58 5.56 9.07
CA ASN A 128 17.44 6.15 10.10
C ASN A 128 18.60 5.23 10.51
N THR A 129 19.06 4.40 9.57
CA THR A 129 20.22 3.52 9.76
C THR A 129 21.09 3.52 8.53
N ASP A 130 22.38 3.25 8.73
CA ASP A 130 23.33 3.09 7.62
C ASP A 130 22.89 1.94 6.71
N THR A 131 23.00 2.16 5.40
CA THR A 131 22.95 1.06 4.44
C THR A 131 24.17 0.15 4.60
N TYR A 132 24.10 -1.07 4.06
CA TYR A 132 25.21 -2.03 4.11
C TYR A 132 26.50 -1.47 3.47
N TYR A 133 26.36 -0.71 2.38
CA TYR A 133 27.46 0.01 1.75
C TYR A 133 27.61 1.40 2.38
N TYR A 134 28.86 1.84 2.53
CA TYR A 134 29.22 3.11 3.16
C TYR A 134 30.00 3.98 2.16
N ALA A 135 29.59 5.23 1.99
CA ALA A 135 30.24 6.20 1.08
C ALA A 135 30.65 7.48 1.81
N TYR A 136 31.83 8.01 1.53
CA TYR A 136 32.29 9.26 2.17
C TYR A 136 31.98 10.52 1.36
N ASN A 137 31.71 10.37 0.06
CA ASN A 137 31.43 11.42 -0.92
C ASN A 137 31.04 10.73 -2.24
N ASN A 138 30.45 11.44 -3.20
CA ASN A 138 30.01 10.94 -4.51
C ASN A 138 29.14 9.69 -4.35
N TYR A 139 28.09 9.77 -3.54
CA TYR A 139 27.31 8.62 -3.06
C TYR A 139 26.81 7.74 -4.20
N CYS A 140 26.39 8.34 -5.31
CA CYS A 140 25.88 7.59 -6.47
C CYS A 140 26.89 6.68 -7.16
N SER A 141 28.18 6.81 -6.87
CA SER A 141 29.25 5.97 -7.43
C SER A 141 29.40 4.61 -6.72
N TYR A 142 28.72 4.44 -5.59
CA TYR A 142 28.78 3.23 -4.78
C TYR A 142 27.58 2.31 -5.04
N ASN A 143 27.75 1.06 -4.64
CA ASN A 143 26.65 0.10 -4.64
C ASN A 143 25.55 0.56 -3.69
N LYS A 144 24.32 0.21 -4.04
CA LYS A 144 23.11 0.57 -3.33
C LYS A 144 22.46 -0.68 -2.75
N THR A 145 21.57 -0.45 -1.80
CA THR A 145 20.70 -1.45 -1.18
C THR A 145 19.31 -1.31 -1.77
N ASP A 146 18.62 -2.42 -2.03
CA ASP A 146 17.22 -2.41 -2.43
C ASP A 146 16.34 -1.82 -1.32
N PHE A 147 15.40 -0.98 -1.71
CA PHE A 147 14.37 -0.43 -0.84
C PHE A 147 12.99 -0.76 -1.41
N VAL A 148 12.11 -1.25 -0.53
CA VAL A 148 10.69 -1.45 -0.79
C VAL A 148 9.95 -0.78 0.35
N SER A 149 9.05 0.16 0.03
CA SER A 149 8.23 0.83 1.04
C SER A 149 7.21 -0.12 1.66
N ASP A 150 6.66 0.28 2.81
CA ASP A 150 5.40 -0.28 3.28
C ASP A 150 4.28 -0.04 2.24
N HIS A 151 3.26 -0.88 2.27
CA HIS A 151 2.10 -0.69 1.41
C HIS A 151 1.25 0.46 1.94
N LEU A 152 0.91 1.43 1.10
CA LEU A 152 -0.09 2.45 1.40
C LEU A 152 -1.46 1.94 0.96
N ASN A 153 -2.40 1.82 1.89
CA ASN A 153 -3.78 1.45 1.58
C ASN A 153 -4.58 2.67 1.12
N ILE A 154 -5.08 2.62 -0.12
CA ILE A 154 -5.87 3.68 -0.74
C ILE A 154 -7.38 3.38 -0.75
N SER A 155 -7.84 2.31 -0.09
CA SER A 155 -9.26 1.89 -0.12
C SER A 155 -10.23 2.95 0.43
N GLU A 156 -9.75 3.85 1.29
CA GLU A 156 -10.55 4.92 1.89
C GLU A 156 -10.25 6.31 1.27
N PHE A 157 -9.40 6.38 0.25
CA PHE A 157 -9.05 7.64 -0.39
C PHE A 157 -10.25 8.23 -1.12
N THR A 158 -10.49 9.53 -0.93
CA THR A 158 -11.54 10.25 -1.67
C THR A 158 -11.14 10.45 -3.14
N SER A 159 -12.09 10.86 -3.99
CA SER A 159 -11.77 11.22 -5.38
C SER A 159 -10.75 12.36 -5.50
N THR A 160 -10.77 13.33 -4.57
CA THR A 160 -9.77 14.40 -4.50
C THR A 160 -8.40 13.82 -4.18
N GLN A 161 -8.32 12.92 -3.20
CA GLN A 161 -7.06 12.27 -2.85
C GLN A 161 -6.51 11.40 -3.99
N LEU A 162 -7.36 10.58 -4.62
CA LEU A 162 -6.96 9.70 -5.73
C LEU A 162 -6.38 10.47 -6.93
N THR A 163 -6.96 11.63 -7.25
CA THR A 163 -6.53 12.46 -8.39
C THR A 163 -5.47 13.49 -8.03
N GLY A 164 -5.25 13.75 -6.73
CA GLY A 164 -4.30 14.73 -6.21
C GLY A 164 -3.02 14.13 -5.61
N PHE A 165 -2.88 12.80 -5.64
CA PHE A 165 -1.78 12.08 -5.00
C PHE A 165 -0.42 12.47 -5.57
N LYS A 166 0.56 12.60 -4.68
CA LYS A 166 1.99 12.72 -4.96
C LYS A 166 2.75 11.95 -3.91
N TYR A 167 4.02 11.63 -4.18
CA TYR A 167 4.95 11.16 -3.17
C TYR A 167 6.26 11.93 -3.25
N ARG A 168 7.06 11.86 -2.18
CA ARG A 168 8.40 12.42 -2.16
C ARG A 168 9.36 11.59 -1.32
N ILE A 169 10.63 11.63 -1.71
CA ILE A 169 11.74 11.22 -0.87
C ILE A 169 12.22 12.48 -0.15
N TYR A 170 12.00 12.55 1.16
CA TYR A 170 12.34 13.69 2.01
C TYR A 170 13.54 13.35 2.88
N PHE A 171 14.56 14.20 2.88
CA PHE A 171 15.70 14.13 3.78
C PHE A 171 15.70 15.34 4.72
N THR A 172 16.07 15.10 5.97
CA THR A 172 16.41 16.14 6.94
C THR A 172 17.63 15.73 7.75
N ASP A 173 18.51 16.68 8.02
CA ASP A 173 19.70 16.50 8.85
C ASP A 173 19.43 16.64 10.37
N GLY A 174 18.17 16.94 10.72
CA GLY A 174 17.77 17.20 12.11
C GLY A 174 18.43 18.45 12.71
N GLY A 175 18.94 19.36 11.87
CA GLY A 175 19.68 20.55 12.26
C GLY A 175 21.13 20.29 12.67
N ASN A 176 21.72 19.15 12.27
CA ASN A 176 23.09 18.78 12.60
C ASN A 176 23.87 18.46 11.33
N TYR A 177 25.19 18.65 11.40
CA TYR A 177 26.10 18.13 10.38
C TYR A 177 25.98 16.61 10.28
N THR A 178 25.66 16.11 9.09
CA THR A 178 25.56 14.68 8.80
C THR A 178 26.28 14.30 7.51
N TYR A 179 26.08 13.06 7.05
CA TYR A 179 26.56 12.53 5.79
C TYR A 179 25.51 12.75 4.68
N GLY A 180 25.44 11.85 3.72
CA GLY A 180 24.61 12.00 2.55
C GLY A 180 23.98 10.71 2.09
N PHE A 181 23.31 10.80 0.96
CA PHE A 181 22.61 9.69 0.34
C PHE A 181 22.66 9.78 -1.18
N CYS A 182 22.35 8.67 -1.84
CA CYS A 182 21.94 8.67 -3.25
C CYS A 182 20.83 7.66 -3.50
N PHE A 183 19.82 8.06 -4.27
CA PHE A 183 18.74 7.22 -4.78
C PHE A 183 18.82 7.07 -6.31
N ASN A 184 18.52 5.87 -6.78
CA ASN A 184 18.12 5.63 -8.17
C ASN A 184 16.66 6.11 -8.38
N ALA A 185 16.24 6.23 -9.65
CA ALA A 185 14.88 6.59 -10.00
C ALA A 185 13.87 5.57 -9.45
N PRO A 186 12.97 5.97 -8.53
CA PRO A 186 11.99 5.04 -7.94
C PRO A 186 10.93 4.60 -8.95
N THR A 187 10.31 3.46 -8.72
CA THR A 187 9.10 3.01 -9.42
C THR A 187 7.96 2.88 -8.42
N ILE A 188 6.81 3.48 -8.74
CA ILE A 188 5.58 3.31 -7.96
C ILE A 188 4.71 2.24 -8.60
N TYR A 189 4.07 1.45 -7.74
CA TYR A 189 3.34 0.25 -8.09
C TYR A 189 1.99 0.23 -7.39
N SER A 190 0.94 -0.24 -8.07
CA SER A 190 -0.32 -0.66 -7.42
C SER A 190 -0.45 -2.17 -7.40
N GLN A 191 -1.07 -2.73 -6.37
CA GLN A 191 -1.26 -4.16 -6.21
C GLN A 191 -2.60 -4.42 -5.54
N THR A 192 -3.20 -5.57 -5.85
CA THR A 192 -4.33 -6.04 -5.06
C THR A 192 -3.85 -6.43 -3.66
N PRO A 193 -4.54 -6.00 -2.60
CA PRO A 193 -4.23 -6.50 -1.27
C PRO A 193 -4.37 -8.02 -1.24
N PRO A 194 -3.56 -8.73 -0.43
CA PRO A 194 -3.68 -10.19 -0.31
C PRO A 194 -5.08 -10.54 0.20
N PRO A 195 -5.69 -11.60 -0.34
CA PRO A 195 -7.03 -12.00 0.07
C PRO A 195 -7.05 -12.40 1.55
N CYS A 196 -8.14 -12.06 2.25
CA CYS A 196 -8.38 -12.57 3.59
C CYS A 196 -8.45 -14.09 3.59
N PRO A 197 -7.74 -14.78 4.51
CA PRO A 197 -7.98 -16.19 4.76
C PRO A 197 -9.46 -16.41 5.08
N SER A 198 -10.10 -17.38 4.43
CA SER A 198 -11.48 -17.74 4.77
C SER A 198 -11.54 -18.29 6.19
N VAL A 199 -12.60 -17.96 6.93
CA VAL A 199 -12.88 -18.60 8.21
C VAL A 199 -13.09 -20.11 8.02
N SER A 200 -12.90 -20.88 9.08
CA SER A 200 -13.14 -22.33 9.10
C SER A 200 -14.03 -22.73 10.26
N ASP A 201 -14.35 -24.02 10.39
CA ASP A 201 -15.12 -24.59 11.49
C ASP A 201 -16.42 -23.83 11.82
N LEU A 202 -17.18 -23.45 10.79
CA LEU A 202 -18.48 -22.81 10.99
C LEU A 202 -19.38 -23.72 11.82
N ASN A 203 -19.95 -23.18 12.88
CA ASN A 203 -20.75 -23.93 13.83
C ASN A 203 -21.96 -23.10 14.29
N ALA A 204 -23.07 -23.77 14.57
CA ALA A 204 -24.31 -23.17 15.06
C ALA A 204 -24.75 -23.87 16.35
N THR A 205 -25.01 -23.10 17.40
CA THR A 205 -25.35 -23.59 18.74
C THR A 205 -26.43 -22.73 19.38
N ASN A 206 -26.97 -23.16 20.52
CA ASN A 206 -27.99 -22.44 21.30
C ASN A 206 -29.20 -21.98 20.47
N ALA A 207 -29.59 -22.78 19.47
CA ALA A 207 -30.74 -22.47 18.63
C ALA A 207 -32.03 -22.42 19.45
N THR A 208 -32.80 -21.35 19.28
CA THR A 208 -34.17 -21.18 19.77
C THR A 208 -35.13 -21.02 18.59
N ASP A 209 -36.40 -20.77 18.85
CA ASP A 209 -37.40 -20.54 17.78
C ASP A 209 -37.08 -19.32 16.91
N THR A 210 -36.32 -18.34 17.41
CA THR A 210 -36.08 -17.06 16.71
C THR A 210 -34.63 -16.57 16.76
N THR A 211 -33.71 -17.34 17.35
CA THR A 211 -32.30 -16.98 17.48
C THR A 211 -31.37 -18.19 17.31
N VAL A 212 -30.14 -17.95 16.90
CA VAL A 212 -29.06 -18.96 16.92
C VAL A 212 -27.71 -18.28 17.13
N ASP A 213 -26.83 -18.91 17.90
CA ASP A 213 -25.44 -18.47 18.03
C ASP A 213 -24.59 -19.16 16.97
N ILE A 214 -24.02 -18.39 16.05
CA ILE A 214 -23.05 -18.88 15.08
C ILE A 214 -21.63 -18.54 15.52
N SER A 215 -20.69 -19.41 15.18
CA SER A 215 -19.27 -19.25 15.48
C SER A 215 -18.43 -19.81 14.36
N TRP A 216 -17.16 -19.39 14.30
CA TRP A 216 -16.19 -19.82 13.30
C TRP A 216 -14.77 -19.76 13.88
N THR A 217 -13.80 -20.37 13.22
CA THR A 217 -12.38 -20.18 13.49
C THR A 217 -11.86 -19.11 12.53
N GLU A 218 -11.39 -17.98 13.07
CA GLU A 218 -10.69 -16.95 12.28
C GLU A 218 -9.28 -17.44 11.93
N ASN A 219 -8.94 -17.38 10.64
CA ASN A 219 -7.68 -17.89 10.10
C ASN A 219 -6.70 -16.79 9.65
N GLY A 220 -7.10 -15.52 9.75
CA GLY A 220 -6.30 -14.34 9.46
C GLY A 220 -6.26 -13.38 10.65
N SER A 221 -6.29 -12.08 10.34
CA SER A 221 -6.25 -10.99 11.32
C SER A 221 -7.53 -10.18 11.36
N ALA A 222 -8.63 -10.67 10.78
CA ALA A 222 -9.88 -9.94 10.75
C ALA A 222 -10.43 -9.78 12.18
N THR A 223 -10.88 -8.57 12.49
CA THR A 223 -11.55 -8.23 13.75
C THR A 223 -13.05 -7.99 13.55
N TYR A 224 -13.52 -8.05 12.30
CA TYR A 224 -14.92 -7.98 11.92
C TYR A 224 -15.17 -8.83 10.67
N TRP A 225 -16.41 -9.29 10.51
CA TRP A 225 -16.83 -10.24 9.49
C TRP A 225 -18.14 -9.82 8.86
N ASN A 226 -18.28 -10.03 7.56
CA ASN A 226 -19.57 -9.95 6.89
C ASN A 226 -20.25 -11.31 6.99
N ILE A 227 -21.47 -11.33 7.50
CA ILE A 227 -22.33 -12.51 7.53
C ILE A 227 -23.48 -12.28 6.58
N ASP A 228 -23.78 -13.27 5.75
CA ASP A 228 -24.97 -13.28 4.91
C ASP A 228 -25.76 -14.56 5.17
N TYR A 229 -27.03 -14.42 5.57
CA TYR A 229 -27.87 -15.56 5.99
C TYR A 229 -29.29 -15.46 5.46
N GLY A 230 -29.93 -16.60 5.25
CA GLY A 230 -31.30 -16.67 4.74
C GLY A 230 -31.89 -18.08 4.88
N PRO A 231 -33.20 -18.24 4.59
CA PRO A 231 -33.83 -19.56 4.57
C PRO A 231 -33.05 -20.53 3.67
N ALA A 232 -32.99 -21.80 4.04
CA ALA A 232 -32.19 -22.80 3.33
C ALA A 232 -32.52 -22.84 1.83
N GLY A 233 -31.48 -22.85 0.99
CA GLY A 233 -31.59 -22.72 -0.46
C GLY A 233 -31.62 -21.27 -0.96
N PHE A 234 -31.37 -20.27 -0.11
CA PHE A 234 -31.21 -18.89 -0.57
C PHE A 234 -29.94 -18.73 -1.43
N THR A 235 -29.97 -17.74 -2.33
CA THR A 235 -28.78 -17.38 -3.09
C THR A 235 -27.94 -16.41 -2.26
N GLN A 236 -26.65 -16.70 -2.08
CA GLN A 236 -25.74 -15.77 -1.40
C GLN A 236 -25.81 -14.38 -2.07
N GLY A 237 -25.87 -13.32 -1.27
CA GLY A 237 -26.08 -11.93 -1.67
C GLY A 237 -27.56 -11.52 -1.77
N THR A 238 -28.51 -12.45 -1.65
CA THR A 238 -29.96 -12.14 -1.59
C THR A 238 -30.56 -12.31 -0.20
N GLY A 239 -29.75 -12.73 0.77
CA GLY A 239 -30.15 -12.93 2.16
C GLY A 239 -30.15 -11.63 2.96
N THR A 240 -30.07 -11.79 4.28
CA THR A 240 -29.85 -10.70 5.22
C THR A 240 -28.36 -10.59 5.50
N SER A 241 -27.78 -9.44 5.16
CA SER A 241 -26.38 -9.14 5.46
C SER A 241 -26.24 -8.39 6.78
N VAL A 242 -25.31 -8.84 7.63
CA VAL A 242 -24.94 -8.18 8.89
C VAL A 242 -23.42 -8.16 9.05
N VAL A 243 -22.92 -7.15 9.76
CA VAL A 243 -21.51 -7.07 10.15
C VAL A 243 -21.38 -7.56 11.59
N ALA A 244 -20.59 -8.61 11.80
CA ALA A 244 -20.23 -9.08 13.13
C ALA A 244 -18.91 -8.47 13.57
N THR A 245 -18.89 -7.96 14.80
CA THR A 245 -17.69 -7.46 15.51
C THR A 245 -17.29 -8.37 16.68
N SER A 246 -17.89 -9.57 16.76
CA SER A 246 -17.65 -10.57 17.78
C SER A 246 -17.88 -11.98 17.21
N ASN A 247 -17.23 -12.95 17.81
CA ASN A 247 -17.34 -14.38 17.49
C ASN A 247 -17.25 -15.16 18.81
N PRO A 248 -18.31 -15.88 19.24
CA PRO A 248 -19.57 -16.13 18.52
C PRO A 248 -20.43 -14.88 18.27
N HIS A 249 -21.33 -14.95 17.28
CA HIS A 249 -22.31 -13.93 16.92
C HIS A 249 -23.73 -14.50 16.95
N THR A 250 -24.67 -13.78 17.57
CA THR A 250 -26.08 -14.20 17.65
C THR A 250 -26.89 -13.62 16.50
N LEU A 251 -27.45 -14.49 15.66
CA LEU A 251 -28.48 -14.13 14.69
C LEU A 251 -29.84 -14.04 15.40
N ASN A 252 -30.59 -12.98 15.13
CA ASN A 252 -31.86 -12.68 15.80
C ASN A 252 -32.99 -12.52 14.77
N ASN A 253 -34.23 -12.50 15.27
CA ASN A 253 -35.46 -12.29 14.48
C ASN A 253 -35.63 -13.33 13.36
N LEU A 254 -35.25 -14.58 13.62
CA LEU A 254 -35.45 -15.69 12.71
C LEU A 254 -36.92 -16.15 12.76
N GLU A 255 -37.40 -16.70 11.64
CA GLU A 255 -38.73 -17.30 11.57
C GLU A 255 -38.69 -18.71 12.17
N SER A 256 -39.62 -19.00 13.09
CA SER A 256 -39.73 -20.31 13.72
C SER A 256 -39.98 -21.44 12.71
N ASN A 257 -39.45 -22.63 12.96
CA ASN A 257 -39.56 -23.81 12.07
C ASN A 257 -39.05 -23.56 10.64
N THR A 258 -38.02 -22.75 10.49
CA THR A 258 -37.36 -22.48 9.20
C THR A 258 -35.91 -22.91 9.27
N ASP A 259 -35.47 -23.71 8.30
CA ASP A 259 -34.05 -24.03 8.14
C ASP A 259 -33.33 -22.82 7.55
N TYR A 260 -32.12 -22.52 8.03
CA TYR A 260 -31.31 -21.40 7.56
C TYR A 260 -29.94 -21.89 7.06
N GLU A 261 -29.40 -21.18 6.07
CA GLU A 261 -28.00 -21.26 5.66
C GLU A 261 -27.32 -19.91 5.97
N PHE A 262 -26.01 -19.93 6.21
CA PHE A 262 -25.23 -18.73 6.47
C PHE A 262 -23.83 -18.83 5.87
N TYR A 263 -23.29 -17.69 5.46
CA TYR A 263 -21.94 -17.51 4.97
C TYR A 263 -21.24 -16.48 5.84
N VAL A 264 -19.94 -16.68 6.09
CA VAL A 264 -19.11 -15.75 6.86
C VAL A 264 -17.87 -15.40 6.04
N GLN A 265 -17.59 -14.11 5.89
CA GLN A 265 -16.42 -13.59 5.19
C GLN A 265 -15.61 -12.71 6.15
N SER A 266 -14.33 -13.06 6.35
CA SER A 266 -13.36 -12.23 7.07
C SER A 266 -13.14 -10.91 6.33
N ASN A 267 -13.14 -9.81 7.08
CA ASN A 267 -12.81 -8.49 6.56
C ASN A 267 -11.53 -8.00 7.25
N CYS A 268 -10.42 -8.11 6.54
CA CYS A 268 -9.09 -7.82 7.07
C CYS A 268 -8.76 -6.37 6.76
N ILE A 269 -8.71 -5.53 7.79
CA ILE A 269 -7.83 -4.37 7.76
C ILE A 269 -6.45 -4.93 8.01
N LEU A 270 -5.61 -4.91 6.98
CA LEU A 270 -4.20 -5.16 7.21
C LEU A 270 -3.67 -3.92 7.92
N TYR A 271 -3.52 -4.03 9.25
CA TYR A 271 -2.75 -3.06 10.02
C TYR A 271 -1.34 -3.08 9.45
N LEU A 272 -0.99 -2.00 8.77
CA LEU A 272 0.36 -1.69 8.38
C LEU A 272 1.12 -1.46 9.68
N GLY A 273 2.03 -2.39 9.99
CA GLY A 273 3.07 -2.16 10.99
C GLY A 273 4.21 -1.40 10.35
#